data_AF-A0A1J3EAM0-F1
#
_entry.id   AF-A0A1J3EAM0-F1
#
_cell.length_a   1.000
_cell.length_b   1.000
_cell.length_c   1.000
_cell.angle_alpha   90.00
_cell.angle_beta   90.00
_cell.angle_gamma   90.00
#
_symmetry.space_group_name_H-M   'P 1'
#
loop_
_entity.id
_entity.type
_entity.pdbx_description
1 polymer ?
#
loop_
_entity_poly.entity_id
_entity_poly.type
_entity_poly.pdbx_seq_one_letter_code
_entity_poly.pdbx_strand_id
1 'polypeptide(L)'
;MQSATVRSSLLRKLISVVSSPAVVDSAAKLLSALNKKGAVQGDLLDILITSSDQFPELAEARQAVLVVKEKLDSSISSYRKKLANRNLEFLQVSGITHLIELPVDAKVPVNWVKVNSTKKSIRYHPPEIVAGLDELALATEHLTIVNRASW
;
A
#
# COMPACT_ATOMS: atom_id res chain seq x y z
N MET A 1 36.11 -30.02 2.92
CA MET A 1 35.17 -30.47 3.97
C MET A 1 34.63 -31.82 3.52
N GLN A 2 34.99 -32.91 4.20
CA GLN A 2 34.56 -34.26 3.84
C GLN A 2 33.06 -34.39 4.13
N SER A 3 32.26 -34.75 3.13
CA SER A 3 30.83 -34.99 3.29
C SER A 3 30.61 -36.24 4.14
N ALA A 4 29.93 -36.09 5.28
CA ALA A 4 29.51 -37.21 6.10
C ALA A 4 28.62 -38.14 5.25
N THR A 5 29.11 -39.34 4.96
CA THR A 5 28.40 -40.28 4.09
C THR A 5 27.28 -40.96 4.88
N VAL A 6 26.03 -40.64 4.54
CA VAL A 6 24.84 -41.22 5.19
C VAL A 6 24.76 -42.72 4.88
N ARG A 7 24.92 -43.58 5.90
CA ARG A 7 24.91 -45.04 5.73
C ARG A 7 23.50 -45.63 5.60
N SER A 8 22.50 -45.03 6.24
CA SER A 8 21.11 -45.49 6.18
C SER A 8 20.55 -45.33 4.76
N SER A 9 20.03 -46.42 4.19
CA SER A 9 19.38 -46.44 2.88
C SER A 9 18.07 -45.64 2.87
N LEU A 10 17.31 -45.71 3.96
CA LEU A 10 16.07 -44.95 4.13
C LEU A 10 16.34 -43.44 4.21
N LEU A 11 17.34 -43.00 4.98
CA LEU A 11 17.72 -41.59 5.04
C LEU A 11 18.23 -41.07 3.69
N ARG A 12 19.04 -41.86 2.96
CA ARG A 12 19.47 -41.50 1.60
C ARG A 12 18.31 -41.32 0.64
N LYS A 13 17.32 -42.23 0.69
CA LYS A 13 16.11 -42.12 -0.14
C LYS A 13 15.31 -40.87 0.20
N LEU A 14 15.10 -40.58 1.48
CA LEU A 14 14.37 -39.38 1.92
C LEU A 14 15.08 -38.08 1.50
N ILE A 15 16.40 -37.99 1.71
CA ILE A 15 17.18 -36.81 1.29
C ILE A 15 17.12 -36.64 -0.23
N SER A 16 17.23 -37.72 -1.00
CA SER A 16 17.12 -37.67 -2.47
C SER A 16 15.75 -37.21 -2.95
N VAL A 17 14.68 -37.52 -2.22
CA VAL A 17 13.31 -37.08 -2.55
C VAL A 17 13.14 -35.59 -2.23
N VAL A 18 13.63 -35.13 -1.07
CA VAL A 18 13.53 -33.73 -0.66
C VAL A 18 14.42 -32.81 -1.51
N SER A 19 15.60 -33.28 -1.90
CA SER A 19 16.52 -32.58 -2.80
C SER A 19 16.25 -32.87 -4.28
N SER A 20 15.08 -33.41 -4.61
CA SER A 20 14.68 -33.63 -6.00
C SER A 20 14.68 -32.30 -6.75
N PRO A 21 15.31 -32.21 -7.94
CA PRO A 21 15.32 -31.00 -8.76
C PRO A 21 13.91 -30.45 -9.01
N ALA A 22 12.92 -31.33 -9.20
CA ALA A 22 11.53 -30.90 -9.41
C ALA A 22 10.94 -30.13 -8.20
N VAL A 23 11.30 -30.53 -6.97
CA VAL A 23 10.85 -29.84 -5.74
C VAL A 23 11.57 -28.50 -5.62
N VAL A 24 12.88 -28.48 -5.87
CA VAL A 24 13.69 -27.26 -5.83
C VAL A 24 13.22 -26.26 -6.89
N ASP A 25 12.93 -26.70 -8.10
CA ASP A 25 12.45 -25.86 -9.21
C ASP A 25 11.06 -25.31 -8.91
N SER A 26 10.17 -26.12 -8.33
CA SER A 26 8.83 -25.67 -7.92
C SER A 26 8.92 -24.63 -6.81
N ALA A 27 9.78 -24.85 -5.81
CA ALA A 27 10.04 -23.88 -4.75
C ALA A 27 10.65 -22.59 -5.29
N ALA A 28 11.60 -22.68 -6.23
CA ALA A 28 12.21 -21.52 -6.87
C ALA A 28 11.20 -20.70 -7.67
N LYS A 29 10.28 -21.36 -8.40
CA LYS A 29 9.18 -20.70 -9.11
C LYS A 29 8.27 -19.94 -8.15
N LEU A 30 7.83 -20.56 -7.06
CA LEU A 30 6.99 -19.90 -6.06
C LEU A 30 7.71 -18.72 -5.40
N LEU A 31 8.98 -18.89 -5.03
CA LEU A 31 9.80 -17.82 -4.44
C LEU A 31 10.05 -16.66 -5.41
N SER A 32 10.06 -16.92 -6.72
CA SER A 32 10.23 -15.87 -7.74
C SER A 32 9.03 -14.92 -7.85
N ALA A 33 7.84 -15.37 -7.42
CA ALA A 33 6.61 -14.58 -7.38
C ALA A 33 6.45 -13.76 -6.08
N LEU A 34 7.35 -13.95 -5.09
CA LEU A 34 7.23 -13.38 -3.76
C LEU A 34 8.25 -12.27 -3.48
N ASN A 35 7.76 -11.15 -2.97
CA ASN A 35 8.56 -10.05 -2.46
C ASN A 35 9.02 -10.39 -1.04
N LYS A 36 10.32 -10.63 -0.89
CA LYS A 36 10.95 -10.99 0.38
C LYS A 36 10.77 -9.92 1.47
N LYS A 37 10.74 -8.63 1.11
CA LYS A 37 10.61 -7.55 2.09
C LYS A 37 9.19 -7.49 2.65
N GLY A 38 8.19 -7.51 1.78
CA GLY A 38 6.77 -7.54 2.16
C GLY A 38 6.43 -8.77 3.00
N ALA A 39 6.96 -9.95 2.62
CA ALA A 39 6.76 -11.18 3.37
C ALA A 39 7.33 -11.12 4.81
N VAL A 40 8.51 -10.54 5.00
CA VAL A 40 9.12 -10.39 6.33
C VAL A 40 8.37 -9.37 7.19
N GLN A 41 7.84 -8.32 6.57
CA GLN A 41 7.06 -7.29 7.27
C GLN A 41 5.62 -7.74 7.58
N GLY A 42 5.15 -8.82 6.96
CA GLY A 42 3.76 -9.29 7.11
C GLY A 42 2.74 -8.41 6.37
N ASP A 43 3.20 -7.57 5.44
CA ASP A 43 2.31 -6.75 4.61
C ASP A 43 1.75 -7.61 3.48
N LEU A 44 0.56 -8.18 3.72
CA LEU A 44 -0.14 -9.06 2.79
C LEU A 44 -0.31 -8.44 1.40
N LEU A 45 -0.43 -7.11 1.32
CA LEU A 45 -0.67 -6.40 0.06
C LEU A 45 0.61 -6.24 -0.77
N ASP A 46 1.80 -6.38 -0.17
CA ASP A 46 3.11 -6.25 -0.84
C ASP A 46 3.83 -7.61 -1.01
N ILE A 47 3.20 -8.74 -0.67
CA ILE A 47 3.87 -10.06 -0.76
C ILE A 47 4.03 -10.53 -2.20
N LEU A 48 3.05 -10.30 -3.08
CA LEU A 48 3.11 -10.77 -4.47
C LEU A 48 3.84 -9.76 -5.36
N ILE A 49 4.74 -10.24 -6.21
CA ILE A 49 5.46 -9.41 -7.18
C ILE A 49 4.59 -9.20 -8.42
N THR A 50 4.26 -7.95 -8.72
CA THR A 50 3.46 -7.55 -9.90
C THR A 50 4.29 -7.24 -11.15
N SER A 51 5.62 -7.41 -11.10
CA SER A 51 6.51 -7.14 -12.24
C SER A 51 6.61 -8.29 -13.23
N SER A 52 6.06 -9.46 -12.90
CA SER A 52 5.91 -10.56 -13.85
C SER A 52 4.43 -10.65 -14.21
N ASP A 53 4.11 -10.87 -15.49
CA ASP A 53 2.75 -10.94 -16.06
C ASP A 53 1.82 -12.01 -15.43
N GLN A 54 2.21 -12.59 -14.29
CA GLN A 54 1.46 -13.59 -13.54
C GLN A 54 0.19 -13.01 -12.88
N PHE A 55 0.17 -11.71 -12.54
CA PHE A 55 -0.95 -11.09 -11.81
C PHE A 55 -1.36 -9.73 -12.41
N PRO A 56 -1.96 -9.71 -13.62
CA PRO A 56 -2.36 -8.46 -14.28
C PRO A 56 -3.41 -7.68 -13.48
N GLU A 57 -4.43 -8.36 -12.95
CA GLU A 57 -5.49 -7.72 -12.15
C GLU A 57 -4.94 -7.08 -10.87
N LEU A 58 -3.96 -7.73 -10.23
CA LEU A 58 -3.30 -7.18 -9.04
C LEU A 58 -2.46 -5.95 -9.38
N ALA A 59 -1.77 -5.97 -10.52
CA ALA A 59 -1.00 -4.84 -11.02
C ALA A 59 -1.90 -3.64 -11.32
N GLU A 60 -3.04 -3.87 -11.99
CA GLU A 60 -4.05 -2.84 -12.26
C GLU A 60 -4.63 -2.25 -10.97
N ALA A 61 -5.01 -3.10 -10.01
CA ALA A 61 -5.54 -2.64 -8.73
C ALA A 61 -4.52 -1.80 -7.94
N ARG A 62 -3.23 -2.18 -7.93
CA ARG A 62 -2.16 -1.37 -7.33
C ARG A 62 -2.00 -0.04 -8.05
N GLN A 63 -2.01 -0.05 -9.38
CA GLN A 63 -1.90 1.17 -10.17
C GLN A 63 -3.07 2.12 -9.90
N ALA A 64 -4.29 1.60 -9.78
CA ALA A 64 -5.47 2.40 -9.46
C ALA A 64 -5.31 3.12 -8.11
N VAL A 65 -4.86 2.40 -7.06
CA VAL A 65 -4.58 3.00 -5.75
C VAL A 65 -3.51 4.10 -5.84
N LEU A 66 -2.43 3.86 -6.58
CA LEU A 66 -1.36 4.85 -6.79
C LEU A 66 -1.89 6.10 -7.48
N VAL A 67 -2.67 5.95 -8.55
CA VAL A 67 -3.24 7.07 -9.32
C VAL A 67 -4.16 7.92 -8.45
N VAL A 68 -5.04 7.30 -7.67
CA VAL A 68 -5.95 8.03 -6.76
C VAL A 68 -5.16 8.78 -5.69
N LYS A 69 -4.12 8.15 -5.14
CA LYS A 69 -3.24 8.78 -4.15
C LYS A 69 -2.48 9.98 -4.72
N GLU A 70 -1.88 9.85 -5.91
CA GLU A 70 -1.19 10.96 -6.59
C GLU A 70 -2.15 12.10 -6.94
N LYS A 71 -3.37 11.78 -7.35
CA LYS A 71 -4.44 12.76 -7.60
C LYS A 71 -4.81 13.52 -6.31
N LEU A 72 -4.91 12.83 -5.17
CA LEU A 72 -5.12 13.44 -3.86
C LEU A 72 -3.94 14.34 -3.46
N ASP A 73 -2.71 13.84 -3.57
CA ASP A 73 -1.51 14.59 -3.20
C ASP A 73 -1.33 15.84 -4.08
N SER A 74 -1.56 15.72 -5.39
CA SER A 74 -1.45 16.84 -6.34
C SER A 74 -2.54 17.91 -6.15
N SER A 75 -3.69 17.53 -5.59
CA SER A 75 -4.79 18.47 -5.31
C SER A 75 -4.38 19.62 -4.38
N ILE A 76 -3.33 19.43 -3.56
CA ILE A 76 -2.79 20.46 -2.67
C ILE A 76 -2.42 21.76 -3.39
N SER A 77 -1.96 21.64 -4.64
CA SER A 77 -1.55 22.79 -5.45
C SER A 77 -2.74 23.71 -5.76
N SER A 78 -3.94 23.14 -5.88
CA SER A 78 -5.17 23.92 -6.06
C SER A 78 -5.54 24.69 -4.78
N TYR A 79 -5.36 24.07 -3.62
CA TYR A 79 -5.64 24.69 -2.32
C TYR A 79 -4.65 25.79 -1.97
N ARG A 80 -3.36 25.64 -2.32
CA ARG A 80 -2.35 26.70 -2.20
C ARG A 80 -2.78 27.98 -2.92
N LYS A 81 -3.42 27.85 -4.09
CA LYS A 81 -3.97 28.99 -4.85
C LYS A 81 -5.25 29.53 -4.22
N LYS A 82 -6.22 28.67 -3.89
CA LYS A 82 -7.51 29.05 -3.28
C LYS A 82 -7.34 29.79 -1.94
N LEU A 83 -6.37 29.37 -1.13
CA LEU A 83 -6.10 29.94 0.20
C LEU A 83 -5.01 31.01 0.21
N ALA A 84 -4.44 31.34 -0.96
CA ALA A 84 -3.29 32.25 -1.11
C ALA A 84 -2.09 31.90 -0.20
N ASN A 85 -1.96 30.64 0.22
CA ASN A 85 -0.89 30.17 1.10
C ASN A 85 0.02 29.21 0.34
N ARG A 86 1.24 29.67 -0.01
CA ARG A 86 2.21 28.87 -0.77
C ARG A 86 2.82 27.72 0.04
N ASN A 87 2.86 27.86 1.36
CA ASN A 87 3.46 26.87 2.27
C ASN A 87 2.43 25.87 2.81
N LEU A 88 1.25 25.78 2.19
CA LEU A 88 0.24 24.83 2.62
C LEU A 88 0.71 23.39 2.34
N GLU A 89 0.69 22.57 3.38
CA GLU A 89 0.98 21.14 3.34
C GLU A 89 -0.17 20.36 3.97
N PHE A 90 -0.41 19.14 3.50
CA PHE A 90 -1.37 18.25 4.11
C PHE A 90 -0.82 17.75 5.44
N LEU A 91 -1.63 17.81 6.48
CA LEU A 91 -1.28 17.31 7.79
C LEU A 91 -1.94 15.96 8.05
N GLN A 92 -1.27 15.15 8.85
CA GLN A 92 -1.82 13.93 9.42
C GLN A 92 -1.88 14.07 10.93
N VAL A 93 -3.06 13.85 11.52
CA VAL A 93 -3.26 13.89 12.97
C VAL A 93 -4.11 12.70 13.38
N SER A 94 -3.62 11.91 14.34
CA SER A 94 -4.34 10.76 14.91
C SER A 94 -4.85 9.77 13.84
N GLY A 95 -4.07 9.54 12.78
CA GLY A 95 -4.43 8.64 11.69
C GLY A 95 -5.26 9.27 10.57
N ILE A 96 -5.84 10.46 10.77
CA ILE A 96 -6.59 11.18 9.73
C ILE A 96 -5.59 11.93 8.84
N THR A 97 -5.57 11.61 7.54
CA THR A 97 -4.66 12.18 6.54
C THR A 97 -5.30 13.35 5.79
N HIS A 98 -4.51 14.07 4.98
CA HIS A 98 -4.98 15.13 4.08
C HIS A 98 -5.73 16.28 4.76
N LEU A 99 -5.37 16.62 6.00
CA LEU A 99 -5.96 17.73 6.74
C LEU A 99 -5.38 19.06 6.28
N ILE A 100 -6.25 20.06 6.11
CA ILE A 100 -5.85 21.45 5.88
C ILE A 100 -5.98 22.22 7.18
N GLU A 101 -4.85 22.64 7.76
CA GLU A 101 -4.82 23.44 8.98
C GLU A 101 -4.83 24.94 8.65
N LEU A 102 -5.78 25.66 9.25
CA LEU A 102 -5.95 27.10 9.06
C LEU A 102 -6.10 27.80 10.42
N PRO A 103 -5.70 29.08 10.53
CA PRO A 103 -5.97 29.86 11.74
C PRO A 103 -7.47 30.04 11.96
N VAL A 104 -7.88 30.28 13.21
CA VAL A 104 -9.30 30.39 13.61
C VAL A 104 -10.05 31.47 12.83
N ASP A 105 -9.36 32.56 12.46
CA ASP A 105 -9.94 33.70 11.75
C ASP A 105 -9.94 33.53 10.21
N ALA A 106 -9.51 32.37 9.71
CA ALA A 106 -9.46 32.12 8.27
C ALA A 106 -10.87 31.98 7.66
N LYS A 107 -11.10 32.66 6.53
CA LYS A 107 -12.32 32.49 5.75
C LYS A 107 -12.26 31.18 4.98
N VAL A 108 -13.06 30.20 5.40
CA VAL A 108 -13.22 28.92 4.71
C VAL A 108 -14.58 28.85 4.03
N PRO A 109 -14.68 28.16 2.87
CA PRO A 109 -15.97 27.82 2.29
C PRO A 109 -16.84 27.01 3.25
N VAL A 110 -18.15 27.26 3.23
CA VAL A 110 -19.12 26.62 4.13
C VAL A 110 -19.21 25.10 3.93
N ASN A 111 -18.87 24.61 2.74
CA ASN A 111 -18.89 23.18 2.41
C ASN A 111 -17.68 22.41 2.95
N TRP A 112 -16.77 23.05 3.70
CA TRP A 112 -15.63 22.36 4.31
C TRP A 112 -16.04 21.71 5.63
N VAL A 113 -15.68 20.45 5.79
CA VAL A 113 -15.98 19.69 7.00
C VAL A 113 -14.92 19.97 8.04
N LYS A 114 -15.32 20.47 9.20
CA LYS A 114 -14.43 20.64 10.36
C LYS A 114 -14.15 19.28 10.99
N VAL A 115 -12.89 18.88 11.03
CA VAL A 115 -12.46 17.60 11.61
C VAL A 115 -12.01 17.77 13.05
N ASN A 116 -11.12 18.74 13.30
CA ASN A 116 -10.55 18.99 14.63
C ASN A 116 -10.31 20.49 14.81
N SER A 117 -10.24 20.94 16.07
CA SER A 117 -9.88 22.30 16.44
C SER A 117 -8.93 22.29 17.61
N THR A 118 -7.88 23.10 17.51
CA THR A 118 -7.08 23.52 18.66
C THR A 118 -7.42 24.96 19.04
N LYS A 119 -6.79 25.49 20.09
CA LYS A 119 -6.94 26.89 20.50
C LYS A 119 -6.38 27.87 19.45
N LYS A 120 -5.44 27.44 18.59
CA LYS A 120 -4.75 28.30 17.62
C LYS A 120 -5.16 28.06 16.17
N SER A 121 -5.73 26.89 15.87
CA SER A 121 -5.99 26.47 14.49
C SER A 121 -7.17 25.51 14.40
N ILE A 122 -7.78 25.47 13.21
CA ILE A 122 -8.86 24.56 12.87
C ILE A 122 -8.42 23.73 11.67
N ARG A 123 -8.70 22.43 11.70
CA ARG A 123 -8.38 21.48 10.64
C ARG A 123 -9.64 21.07 9.90
N TYR A 124 -9.57 21.14 8.58
CA TYR A 124 -10.69 20.89 7.70
C TYR A 124 -10.39 19.82 6.67
N HIS A 125 -11.45 19.17 6.20
CA HIS A 125 -11.49 18.41 4.96
C HIS A 125 -12.39 19.12 3.95
N PRO A 126 -11.83 19.58 2.83
CA PRO A 126 -12.62 19.98 1.68
C PRO A 126 -13.43 18.80 1.13
N PRO A 127 -14.61 19.03 0.53
CA PRO A 127 -15.46 17.95 0.01
C PRO A 127 -14.78 17.15 -1.10
N GLU A 128 -13.93 17.79 -1.91
CA GLU A 128 -13.12 17.12 -2.95
C GLU A 128 -12.12 16.13 -2.33
N ILE A 129 -11.55 16.45 -1.16
CA ILE A 129 -10.63 15.57 -0.44
C ILE A 129 -11.38 14.42 0.21
N VAL A 130 -12.55 14.67 0.81
CA VAL A 130 -13.40 13.60 1.36
C VAL A 130 -13.76 12.59 0.26
N ALA A 131 -14.26 13.07 -0.87
CA ALA A 131 -14.61 12.21 -2.00
C ALA A 131 -13.40 11.42 -2.55
N GLY A 132 -12.22 12.05 -2.62
CA GLY A 132 -11.00 11.35 -3.03
C GLY A 132 -10.50 10.33 -2.00
N LEU A 133 -10.67 10.59 -0.70
CA LEU A 133 -10.36 9.62 0.36
C LEU A 133 -11.31 8.43 0.32
N ASP A 134 -12.59 8.65 0.04
CA ASP A 134 -13.57 7.57 -0.17
C ASP A 134 -13.21 6.73 -1.42
N GLU A 135 -12.82 7.39 -2.52
CA GLU A 135 -12.31 6.74 -3.74
C GLU A 135 -11.07 5.89 -3.42
N LEU A 136 -10.14 6.43 -2.62
CA LEU A 136 -8.94 5.72 -2.18
C LEU A 136 -9.29 4.50 -1.32
N ALA A 137 -10.21 4.65 -0.37
CA ALA A 137 -10.65 3.56 0.49
C ALA A 137 -11.24 2.41 -0.35
N LEU A 138 -12.15 2.73 -1.28
CA LEU A 138 -12.73 1.75 -2.19
C LEU A 138 -11.67 1.04 -3.05
N ALA A 139 -10.70 1.79 -3.59
CA ALA A 139 -9.61 1.21 -4.37
C ALA A 139 -8.73 0.28 -3.51
N THR A 140 -8.47 0.63 -2.25
CA THR A 140 -7.69 -0.22 -1.33
C THR A 140 -8.43 -1.48 -0.90
N GLU A 141 -9.75 -1.41 -0.73
CA GLU A 141 -10.59 -2.58 -0.48
C GLU A 141 -10.57 -3.52 -1.69
N HIS A 142 -10.74 -2.97 -2.89
CA HIS A 142 -10.65 -3.73 -4.13
C HIS A 142 -9.29 -4.43 -4.27
N LEU A 143 -8.19 -3.70 -4.03
CA LEU A 143 -6.84 -4.27 -4.02
C LEU A 143 -6.72 -5.44 -3.03
N THR A 144 -7.32 -5.31 -1.83
CA THR A 144 -7.30 -6.36 -0.81
C THR A 144 -8.02 -7.62 -1.29
N ILE A 145 -9.16 -7.46 -1.96
CA ILE A 145 -9.94 -8.58 -2.52
C ILE A 145 -9.16 -9.28 -3.62
N VAL A 146 -8.63 -8.53 -4.59
CA VAL A 146 -7.84 -9.07 -5.71
C VAL A 146 -6.58 -9.76 -5.21
N ASN A 147 -5.88 -9.16 -4.25
CA ASN A 147 -4.71 -9.76 -3.63
C ASN A 147 -5.05 -11.09 -2.95
N ARG A 148 -6.17 -11.17 -2.24
CA ARG A 148 -6.63 -12.43 -1.62
C ARG A 148 -6.99 -13.50 -2.64
N ALA A 149 -7.54 -13.11 -3.80
CA ALA A 149 -7.86 -14.05 -4.88
C ALA A 149 -6.62 -14.54 -5.63
N SER A 150 -5.51 -13.80 -5.55
CA SER A 150 -4.23 -14.13 -6.19
C SER A 150 -3.39 -15.14 -5.39
N TRP A 151 -3.76 -15.42 -4.14
CA TRP A 151 -3.20 -16.45 -3.28
C TRP A 151 -3.88 -17.80 -3.49
#